data_AF-A0A972RNB0-F1
#
_entry.id   AF-A0A972RNB0-F1
#
_cell.length_a   1.000
_cell.length_b   1.000
_cell.length_c   1.000
_cell.angle_alpha   90.00
_cell.angle_beta   90.00
_cell.angle_gamma   90.00
#
_symmetry.space_group_name_H-M   'P 1'
#
loop_
_entity.id
_entity.type
_entity.pdbx_description
1 polymer ?
#
loop_
_entity_poly.entity_id
_entity_poly.type
_entity_poly.pdbx_seq_one_letter_code
_entity_poly.pdbx_strand_id
1 'polypeptide(L)'
;MALVAESFWRRLRFTPLGDVWRGQLNGRLDWRYLVAEADLPAEIANTIRQVTHKTRLWNSERVDVAQELIAHFQDGLEMGRNAKQLANEFGDVLQAAKLIRRAKRRGRPIWWQTLHAGCWFVGGFFVLYTLLAIYMLTERPMLDTDYLAIINRRADAQGEAAWPQYRKAMLSLGWRNAQPPKGPLLNSWYQTDIAAQLDGIPEDDDSDAAATDNPPTLREFLTEPQPQLAELRAATKTPNLGFTIGQSYQPEDTELLGMQSRTFLSTPAGEPPELISMLMGHIQILNHAGALLASDAALAAESDDA
;
A
#
# COMPACT_ATOMS: atom_id res chain seq x y z
N MET A 1 33.48 13.63 -46.14
CA MET A 1 32.93 13.25 -44.81
C MET A 1 31.71 12.33 -44.87
N ALA A 2 30.86 12.36 -45.91
CA ALA A 2 29.67 11.47 -46.01
C ALA A 2 29.97 9.96 -46.08
N LEU A 3 31.01 9.53 -46.82
CA LEU A 3 31.40 8.12 -46.92
C LEU A 3 31.91 7.52 -45.59
N VAL A 4 32.48 8.37 -44.72
CA VAL A 4 32.96 7.94 -43.38
C VAL A 4 31.78 7.80 -42.40
N ALA A 5 30.76 8.66 -42.52
CA ALA A 5 29.56 8.60 -41.70
C ALA A 5 28.69 7.37 -42.04
N GLU A 6 28.53 7.01 -43.33
CA GLU A 6 27.82 5.79 -43.73
C GLU A 6 28.52 4.53 -43.20
N SER A 7 29.85 4.51 -43.19
CA SER A 7 30.68 3.47 -42.58
C SER A 7 30.41 3.32 -41.08
N PHE A 8 30.32 4.43 -40.33
CA PHE A 8 30.11 4.40 -38.89
C PHE A 8 28.70 3.91 -38.50
N TRP A 9 27.64 4.47 -39.10
CA TRP A 9 26.26 4.06 -38.81
C TRP A 9 25.98 2.61 -39.21
N ARG A 10 26.59 2.15 -40.31
CA ARG A 10 26.54 0.75 -40.72
C ARG A 10 27.20 -0.14 -39.67
N ARG A 11 28.42 0.18 -39.23
CA ARG A 11 29.10 -0.59 -38.16
C ARG A 11 28.29 -0.61 -36.89
N LEU A 12 27.71 0.52 -36.46
CA LEU A 12 26.87 0.59 -35.28
C LEU A 12 25.65 -0.35 -35.38
N ARG A 13 24.94 -0.34 -36.52
CA ARG A 13 23.74 -1.17 -36.73
C ARG A 13 24.04 -2.67 -36.79
N PHE A 14 25.22 -3.06 -37.30
CA PHE A 14 25.63 -4.45 -37.43
C PHE A 14 26.61 -4.91 -36.33
N THR A 15 26.71 -4.17 -35.23
CA THR A 15 27.47 -4.59 -34.07
C THR A 15 26.51 -5.22 -33.04
N PRO A 16 26.81 -6.39 -32.46
CA PRO A 16 26.02 -6.94 -31.37
C PRO A 16 25.97 -5.98 -30.19
N LEU A 17 24.81 -5.87 -29.52
CA LEU A 17 24.63 -4.94 -28.41
C LEU A 17 25.70 -5.09 -27.32
N GLY A 18 26.10 -6.34 -27.01
CA GLY A 18 27.14 -6.61 -26.02
C GLY A 18 28.52 -6.03 -26.38
N ASP A 19 28.84 -5.93 -27.67
CA ASP A 19 30.09 -5.32 -28.14
C ASP A 19 29.99 -3.80 -28.15
N VAL A 20 28.81 -3.25 -28.50
CA VAL A 20 28.54 -1.80 -28.40
C VAL A 20 28.74 -1.33 -26.95
N TRP A 21 28.22 -2.09 -25.99
CA TRP A 21 28.42 -1.83 -24.56
C TRP A 21 29.88 -1.91 -24.11
N ARG A 22 30.72 -2.68 -24.82
CA ARG A 22 32.17 -2.78 -24.59
C ARG A 22 32.98 -1.78 -25.43
N GLY A 23 32.32 -0.88 -26.17
CA GLY A 23 32.98 0.10 -27.05
C GLY A 23 33.58 -0.49 -28.33
N GLN A 24 33.28 -1.75 -28.68
CA GLN A 24 33.80 -2.42 -29.87
C GLN A 24 32.80 -2.32 -31.03
N LEU A 25 33.08 -1.48 -32.02
CA LEU A 25 32.21 -1.28 -33.20
C LEU A 25 32.72 -2.06 -34.42
N ASN A 26 32.62 -3.38 -34.35
CA ASN A 26 33.25 -4.27 -35.33
C ASN A 26 32.36 -4.57 -36.55
N GLY A 27 31.04 -4.31 -36.49
CA GLY A 27 30.13 -4.56 -37.62
C GLY A 27 29.97 -6.03 -38.01
N ARG A 28 30.37 -6.97 -37.14
CA ARG A 28 30.45 -8.42 -37.41
C ARG A 28 29.13 -9.10 -37.81
N LEU A 29 27.98 -8.44 -37.66
CA LEU A 29 26.68 -8.96 -38.10
C LEU A 29 26.35 -8.64 -39.56
N ASP A 30 27.27 -8.00 -40.30
CA ASP A 30 27.08 -7.68 -41.71
C ASP A 30 27.47 -8.84 -42.62
N TRP A 31 26.55 -9.79 -42.78
CA TRP A 31 26.73 -10.93 -43.67
C TRP A 31 26.93 -10.53 -45.15
N ARG A 32 26.48 -9.34 -45.58
CA ARG A 32 26.68 -8.89 -46.97
C ARG A 32 28.12 -8.50 -47.21
N TYR A 33 28.73 -7.86 -46.22
CA TYR A 33 30.16 -7.55 -46.24
C TYR A 33 30.98 -8.84 -46.30
N LEU A 34 30.65 -9.85 -45.49
CA LEU A 34 31.34 -11.16 -45.52
C LEU A 34 31.29 -11.83 -46.90
N VAL A 35 30.14 -11.80 -47.59
CA VAL A 35 30.04 -12.36 -48.95
C VAL A 35 30.84 -11.55 -49.96
N ALA A 36 30.96 -10.24 -49.79
CA ALA A 36 31.77 -9.39 -50.66
C ALA A 36 33.28 -9.57 -50.41
N GLU A 37 33.67 -9.80 -49.16
CA GLU A 37 35.05 -10.01 -48.73
C GLU A 37 35.62 -11.37 -49.17
N ALA A 38 34.77 -12.37 -49.37
CA ALA A 38 35.17 -13.72 -49.79
C ALA A 38 35.65 -13.84 -51.25
N ASP A 39 35.62 -12.74 -52.03
CA ASP A 39 36.07 -12.64 -53.43
C ASP A 39 35.56 -13.77 -54.36
N LEU A 40 34.29 -14.16 -54.15
CA LEU A 40 33.67 -15.25 -54.88
C LEU A 40 33.19 -14.80 -56.28
N PRO A 41 33.16 -15.71 -57.28
CA PRO A 41 32.52 -15.46 -58.56
C PRO A 41 31.08 -14.93 -58.39
N ALA A 42 30.68 -13.99 -59.25
CA ALA A 42 29.46 -13.21 -59.09
C ALA A 42 28.19 -14.09 -59.00
N GLU A 43 28.15 -15.20 -59.73
CA GLU A 43 27.05 -16.16 -59.72
C GLU A 43 26.86 -16.79 -58.34
N ILE A 44 27.95 -17.23 -57.71
CA ILE A 44 27.93 -17.83 -56.38
C ILE A 44 27.57 -16.77 -55.33
N ALA A 45 28.22 -15.60 -55.39
CA ALA A 45 27.96 -14.51 -54.45
C ALA A 45 26.49 -14.07 -54.48
N ASN A 46 25.88 -14.03 -55.67
CA ASN A 46 24.45 -13.74 -55.83
C ASN A 46 23.56 -14.84 -55.24
N THR A 47 23.89 -16.11 -55.48
CA THR A 47 23.16 -17.26 -54.91
C THR A 47 23.20 -17.22 -53.38
N ILE A 48 24.38 -17.08 -52.77
CA ILE A 48 24.52 -16.95 -51.31
C ILE A 48 23.71 -15.76 -50.80
N ARG A 49 23.80 -14.60 -51.47
CA ARG A 49 23.02 -13.41 -51.08
C ARG A 49 21.51 -13.67 -51.09
N GLN A 50 20.99 -14.34 -52.11
CA GLN A 50 19.57 -14.63 -52.21
C GLN A 50 19.12 -15.66 -51.16
N VAL A 51 19.88 -16.74 -50.98
CA VAL A 51 19.56 -17.81 -50.01
C VAL A 51 19.57 -17.24 -48.60
N THR A 52 20.68 -16.61 -48.18
CA THR A 52 20.84 -16.03 -46.84
C THR A 52 19.76 -15.00 -46.55
N HIS A 53 19.42 -14.15 -47.53
CA HIS A 53 18.34 -13.17 -47.38
C HIS A 53 16.96 -13.84 -47.21
N LYS A 54 16.65 -14.88 -47.99
CA LYS A 54 15.36 -15.59 -47.96
C LYS A 54 15.17 -16.47 -46.73
N THR A 55 16.23 -16.80 -45.99
CA THR A 55 16.10 -17.55 -44.72
C THR A 55 15.24 -16.82 -43.67
N ARG A 56 15.19 -15.49 -43.71
CA ARG A 56 14.54 -14.63 -42.70
C ARG A 56 14.99 -14.94 -41.26
N LEU A 57 16.21 -15.44 -41.09
CA LEU A 57 16.85 -15.64 -39.79
C LEU A 57 17.34 -14.30 -39.22
N TRP A 58 17.79 -14.30 -37.96
CA TRP A 58 18.40 -13.13 -37.33
C TRP A 58 19.76 -12.83 -37.98
N ASN A 59 20.26 -11.59 -37.84
CA ASN A 59 21.51 -11.19 -38.54
C ASN A 59 22.72 -12.04 -38.13
N SER A 60 22.82 -12.45 -36.87
CA SER A 60 23.86 -13.38 -36.41
C SER A 60 23.74 -14.74 -37.08
N GLU A 61 22.55 -15.33 -37.07
CA GLU A 61 22.27 -16.60 -37.75
C GLU A 61 22.51 -16.50 -39.27
N ARG A 62 22.27 -15.33 -39.89
CA ARG A 62 22.57 -15.10 -41.32
C ARG A 62 24.06 -15.02 -41.60
N VAL A 63 24.86 -14.49 -40.67
CA VAL A 63 26.31 -14.50 -40.76
C VAL A 63 26.81 -15.94 -40.74
N ASP A 64 26.35 -16.75 -39.79
CA ASP A 64 26.73 -18.17 -39.70
C ASP A 64 26.35 -18.92 -40.99
N VAL A 65 25.13 -18.72 -41.49
CA VAL A 65 24.68 -19.33 -42.75
C VAL A 65 25.52 -18.85 -43.94
N ALA A 66 25.85 -17.55 -44.01
CA ALA A 66 26.70 -17.05 -45.07
C ALA A 66 28.11 -17.66 -45.03
N GLN A 67 28.71 -17.79 -43.83
CA GLN A 67 30.02 -18.43 -43.66
C GLN A 67 30.00 -19.90 -44.05
N GLU A 68 29.00 -20.67 -43.60
CA GLU A 68 28.82 -22.07 -43.99
C GLU A 68 28.69 -22.23 -45.51
N LEU A 69 27.90 -21.35 -46.16
CA LEU A 69 27.74 -21.38 -47.62
C LEU A 69 29.02 -20.95 -48.35
N ILE A 70 29.72 -19.92 -47.87
CA ILE A 70 31.00 -19.47 -48.45
C ILE A 70 32.00 -20.62 -48.42
N ALA A 71 32.19 -21.25 -47.27
CA ALA A 71 33.11 -22.39 -47.13
C ALA A 71 32.73 -23.54 -48.08
N HIS A 72 31.43 -23.90 -48.14
CA HIS A 72 30.96 -24.96 -49.02
C HIS A 72 31.23 -24.70 -50.52
N PHE A 73 31.03 -23.45 -50.97
CA PHE A 73 31.32 -23.09 -52.35
C PHE A 73 32.82 -22.96 -52.63
N GLN A 74 33.62 -22.48 -51.68
CA GLN A 74 35.08 -22.43 -51.80
C GLN A 74 35.67 -23.83 -51.97
N ASP A 75 35.27 -24.78 -51.13
CA ASP A 75 35.69 -26.19 -51.26
C ASP A 75 35.38 -26.73 -52.66
N GLY A 76 34.19 -26.42 -53.18
CA GLY A 76 33.79 -26.83 -54.53
C GLY A 76 34.67 -26.22 -55.65
N LEU A 77 35.06 -24.95 -55.49
CA LEU A 77 35.94 -24.25 -56.43
C LEU A 77 37.38 -24.79 -56.37
N GLU A 78 37.89 -25.09 -55.17
CA GLU A 78 39.22 -25.70 -54.98
C GLU A 78 39.31 -27.09 -55.62
N MET A 79 38.20 -27.83 -55.65
CA MET A 79 38.08 -29.09 -56.40
C MET A 79 37.99 -28.90 -57.93
N GLY A 80 38.16 -27.67 -58.44
CA GLY A 80 38.17 -27.34 -59.86
C GLY A 80 36.79 -27.31 -60.52
N ARG A 81 35.70 -27.27 -59.75
CA ARG A 81 34.35 -27.20 -60.31
C ARG A 81 34.05 -25.80 -60.85
N ASN A 82 33.28 -25.73 -61.94
CA ASN A 82 32.88 -24.46 -62.52
C ASN A 82 31.85 -23.74 -61.63
N ALA A 83 32.03 -22.44 -61.40
CA ALA A 83 31.15 -21.63 -60.56
C ALA A 83 29.67 -21.63 -61.00
N LYS A 84 29.41 -21.60 -62.31
CA LYS A 84 28.05 -21.65 -62.86
C LYS A 84 27.41 -23.02 -62.65
N GLN A 85 28.19 -24.08 -62.74
CA GLN A 85 27.72 -25.43 -62.46
C GLN A 85 27.37 -25.59 -60.98
N LEU A 86 28.25 -25.15 -60.07
CA LEU A 86 28.00 -25.17 -58.62
C LEU A 86 26.73 -24.40 -58.24
N ALA A 87 26.53 -23.21 -58.81
CA ALA A 87 25.33 -22.41 -58.56
C ALA A 87 24.05 -23.09 -59.09
N ASN A 88 24.13 -23.76 -60.24
CA ASN A 88 22.99 -24.51 -60.80
C ASN A 88 22.67 -25.78 -60.00
N GLU A 89 23.69 -26.52 -59.55
CA GLU A 89 23.56 -27.73 -58.74
C GLU A 89 22.96 -27.45 -57.36
N PHE A 90 23.18 -26.25 -56.81
CA PHE A 90 22.58 -25.81 -55.55
C PHE A 90 21.03 -25.77 -55.61
N GLY A 91 20.47 -25.62 -56.81
CA GLY A 91 19.04 -25.77 -57.07
C GLY A 91 18.19 -24.57 -56.64
N ASP A 92 16.96 -24.85 -56.21
CA ASP A 92 15.98 -23.82 -55.86
C ASP A 92 16.36 -23.10 -54.55
N VAL A 93 16.78 -21.84 -54.70
CA VAL A 93 17.11 -20.89 -53.64
C VAL A 93 16.04 -20.83 -52.54
N LEU A 94 14.75 -20.87 -52.90
CA LEU A 94 13.66 -20.78 -51.92
C LEU A 94 13.56 -22.03 -51.06
N GLN A 95 13.72 -23.21 -51.66
CA GLN A 95 13.70 -24.48 -50.95
C GLN A 95 14.91 -24.60 -50.03
N ALA A 96 16.11 -24.28 -50.52
CA ALA A 96 17.33 -24.25 -49.72
C ALA A 96 17.18 -23.32 -48.50
N ALA A 97 16.69 -22.09 -48.71
CA ALA A 97 16.46 -21.14 -47.62
C ALA A 97 15.46 -21.65 -46.57
N LYS A 98 14.39 -22.35 -47.00
CA LYS A 98 13.39 -22.95 -46.09
C LYS A 98 13.98 -24.10 -45.27
N LEU A 99 14.79 -24.95 -45.89
CA LEU A 99 15.46 -26.07 -45.22
C LEU A 99 16.49 -25.58 -44.21
N ILE A 100 17.34 -24.64 -44.59
CA ILE A 100 18.34 -24.01 -43.70
C ILE A 100 17.64 -23.35 -42.51
N ARG A 101 16.58 -22.57 -42.75
CA ARG A 101 15.80 -21.94 -41.66
C ARG A 101 15.24 -22.99 -40.69
N ARG A 102 14.69 -24.09 -41.19
CA ARG A 102 14.14 -25.16 -40.36
C ARG A 102 15.24 -25.87 -39.56
N ALA A 103 16.41 -26.10 -40.16
CA ALA A 103 17.56 -26.69 -39.49
C ALA A 103 18.06 -25.80 -38.36
N LYS A 104 18.36 -24.52 -38.63
CA LYS A 104 18.83 -23.56 -37.61
C LYS A 104 17.80 -23.37 -36.50
N ARG A 105 16.49 -23.31 -36.81
CA ARG A 105 15.43 -23.23 -35.78
C ARG A 105 15.39 -24.43 -34.85
N ARG A 106 15.58 -25.65 -35.37
CA ARG A 106 15.61 -26.88 -34.56
C ARG A 106 16.87 -26.98 -33.69
N GLY A 107 17.99 -26.43 -34.17
CA GLY A 107 19.24 -26.39 -33.41
C GLY A 107 19.31 -25.29 -32.34
N ARG A 108 18.24 -24.50 -32.13
CA ARG A 108 18.27 -23.45 -31.10
C ARG A 108 18.36 -24.08 -29.71
N PRO A 109 19.30 -23.63 -28.88
CA PRO A 109 19.50 -24.19 -27.55
C PRO A 109 18.27 -23.96 -26.67
N ILE A 110 18.02 -24.89 -25.74
CA ILE A 110 16.83 -24.92 -24.86
C ILE A 110 16.66 -23.59 -24.11
N TRP A 111 17.77 -22.94 -23.69
CA TRP A 111 17.72 -21.65 -23.00
C TRP A 111 17.01 -20.56 -23.80
N TRP A 112 17.08 -20.60 -25.14
CA TRP A 112 16.37 -19.63 -26.00
C TRP A 112 14.85 -19.84 -25.92
N GLN A 113 14.41 -21.10 -25.85
CA GLN A 113 13.00 -21.44 -25.69
C GLN A 113 12.50 -20.99 -24.30
N THR A 114 13.30 -21.21 -23.25
CA THR A 114 12.98 -20.77 -21.89
C THR A 114 12.85 -19.26 -21.78
N LEU A 115 13.79 -18.50 -22.38
CA LEU A 115 13.70 -17.04 -22.39
C LEU A 115 12.45 -16.55 -23.13
N HIS A 116 12.14 -17.15 -24.29
CA HIS A 116 10.97 -16.74 -25.05
C HIS A 116 9.66 -17.02 -24.31
N ALA A 117 9.56 -18.16 -23.63
CA ALA A 117 8.43 -18.45 -22.74
C ALA A 117 8.37 -17.46 -21.57
N GLY A 118 9.51 -17.15 -20.95
CA GLY A 118 9.61 -16.15 -19.89
C GLY A 118 9.12 -14.77 -20.32
N CYS A 119 9.47 -14.31 -21.52
CA CYS A 119 8.97 -13.04 -22.07
C CYS A 119 7.43 -13.04 -22.22
N TRP A 120 6.82 -14.15 -22.64
CA TRP A 120 5.36 -14.28 -22.70
C TRP A 120 4.72 -14.21 -21.31
N PHE A 121 5.30 -14.89 -20.31
CA PHE A 121 4.81 -14.84 -18.94
C PHE A 121 4.88 -13.42 -18.35
N VAL A 122 6.00 -12.73 -18.53
CA VAL A 122 6.17 -11.34 -18.09
C VAL A 122 5.14 -10.44 -18.76
N GLY A 123 4.96 -10.56 -20.08
CA GLY A 123 3.93 -9.80 -20.81
C GLY A 123 2.51 -10.07 -20.28
N GLY A 124 2.15 -11.33 -20.05
CA GLY A 124 0.87 -11.71 -19.46
C GLY A 124 0.65 -11.14 -18.05
N PHE A 125 1.70 -11.16 -17.22
CA PHE A 125 1.67 -10.57 -15.88
C PHE A 125 1.40 -9.05 -15.93
N PHE A 126 2.08 -8.31 -16.82
CA PHE A 126 1.83 -6.87 -16.99
C PHE A 126 0.40 -6.58 -17.44
N VAL A 127 -0.16 -7.39 -18.35
CA VAL A 127 -1.56 -7.25 -18.77
C VAL A 127 -2.50 -7.47 -17.60
N LEU A 128 -2.33 -8.55 -16.84
CA LEU A 128 -3.15 -8.85 -15.66
C LEU A 128 -3.07 -7.73 -14.61
N TYR A 129 -1.86 -7.26 -14.30
CA TYR A 129 -1.65 -6.17 -13.36
C TYR A 129 -2.34 -4.89 -13.81
N THR A 130 -2.24 -4.55 -15.10
CA THR A 130 -2.89 -3.36 -15.68
C THR A 130 -4.41 -3.47 -15.58
N LEU A 131 -4.98 -4.65 -15.84
CA LEU A 131 -6.42 -4.89 -15.68
C LEU A 131 -6.88 -4.73 -14.23
N LEU A 132 -6.11 -5.27 -13.27
CA LEU A 132 -6.36 -5.08 -11.85
C LEU A 132 -6.27 -3.62 -11.43
N ALA A 133 -5.28 -2.87 -11.93
CA ALA A 133 -5.15 -1.45 -11.65
C ALA A 133 -6.35 -0.66 -12.19
N ILE A 134 -6.77 -0.93 -13.43
CA ILE A 134 -7.98 -0.33 -14.01
C ILE A 134 -9.20 -0.68 -13.15
N TYR A 135 -9.36 -1.95 -12.80
CA TYR A 135 -10.44 -2.44 -11.94
C TYR A 135 -10.50 -1.66 -10.62
N MET A 136 -9.37 -1.58 -9.91
CA MET A 136 -9.27 -0.84 -8.63
C MET A 136 -9.48 0.67 -8.77
N LEU A 137 -9.10 1.27 -9.90
CA LEU A 137 -9.36 2.68 -10.16
C LEU A 137 -10.82 2.96 -10.52
N THR A 138 -11.51 1.99 -11.11
CA THR A 138 -12.92 2.12 -11.53
C THR A 138 -13.91 1.79 -10.42
N GLU A 139 -13.55 0.86 -9.53
CA GLU A 139 -14.38 0.55 -8.38
C GLU A 139 -14.20 1.63 -7.31
N ARG A 140 -15.27 2.38 -7.03
CA ARG A 140 -15.33 3.19 -5.82
C ARG A 140 -15.36 2.20 -4.65
N PRO A 141 -14.49 2.30 -3.64
CA PRO A 141 -14.58 1.48 -2.45
C PRO A 141 -15.90 1.81 -1.74
N MET A 142 -16.95 1.07 -2.07
CA MET A 142 -18.20 1.13 -1.34
C MET A 142 -17.98 0.33 -0.07
N LEU A 143 -17.89 1.04 1.07
CA LEU A 143 -18.07 0.42 2.36
C LEU A 143 -19.53 -0.04 2.45
N ASP A 144 -19.81 -1.23 1.93
CA ASP A 144 -21.14 -1.86 1.98
C ASP A 144 -21.52 -2.24 3.43
N THR A 145 -20.52 -2.31 4.32
CA THR A 145 -20.73 -2.62 5.73
C THR A 145 -20.84 -1.34 6.55
N ASP A 146 -22.03 -1.09 7.08
CA ASP A 146 -22.23 -0.10 8.13
C ASP A 146 -21.65 -0.63 9.46
N TYR A 147 -20.38 -0.34 9.69
CA TYR A 147 -19.68 -0.72 10.92
C TYR A 147 -20.30 -0.06 12.17
N LEU A 148 -20.92 1.12 12.04
CA LEU A 148 -21.61 1.77 13.17
C LEU A 148 -22.84 0.97 13.55
N ALA A 149 -23.62 0.49 12.57
CA ALA A 149 -24.75 -0.40 12.83
C ALA A 149 -24.30 -1.72 13.50
N ILE A 150 -23.15 -2.28 13.11
CA ILE A 150 -22.62 -3.50 13.75
C ILE A 150 -22.23 -3.23 15.21
N ILE A 151 -21.54 -2.12 15.49
CA ILE A 151 -21.11 -1.75 16.85
C ILE A 151 -22.32 -1.44 17.74
N ASN A 152 -23.26 -0.63 17.24
CA ASN A 152 -24.44 -0.19 18.00
C ASN A 152 -25.46 -1.29 18.23
N ARG A 153 -25.46 -2.36 17.42
CA ARG A 153 -26.36 -3.52 17.61
C ARG A 153 -26.29 -4.09 19.03
N ARG A 154 -25.11 -4.06 19.67
CA ARG A 154 -24.96 -4.52 21.06
C ARG A 154 -25.54 -3.55 22.08
N ALA A 155 -25.44 -2.24 21.82
CA ALA A 155 -25.99 -1.21 22.68
C ALA A 155 -27.53 -1.24 22.67
N ASP A 156 -28.14 -1.44 21.50
CA ASP A 156 -29.59 -1.45 21.30
C ASP A 156 -30.29 -2.72 21.82
N ALA A 157 -29.63 -3.87 21.75
CA ALA A 157 -30.28 -5.17 21.98
C ALA A 157 -30.71 -5.45 23.44
N GLN A 158 -30.24 -4.68 24.42
CA GLN A 158 -30.44 -5.01 25.84
C GLN A 158 -31.51 -4.17 26.55
N GLY A 159 -32.31 -3.41 25.80
CA GLY A 159 -33.58 -2.80 26.26
C GLY A 159 -33.42 -1.57 27.16
N GLU A 160 -32.76 -1.69 28.31
CA GLU A 160 -32.57 -0.59 29.26
C GLU A 160 -31.15 -0.02 29.14
N ALA A 161 -31.04 1.19 28.60
CA ALA A 161 -29.79 1.92 28.52
C ALA A 161 -29.57 2.72 29.82
N ALA A 162 -28.44 2.51 30.48
CA ALA A 162 -28.04 3.30 31.65
C ALA A 162 -27.60 4.72 31.25
N TRP A 163 -27.14 4.92 30.02
CA TRP A 163 -26.50 6.16 29.56
C TRP A 163 -27.36 7.42 29.80
N PRO A 164 -28.68 7.45 29.49
CA PRO A 164 -29.51 8.62 29.79
C PRO A 164 -29.55 8.98 31.28
N GLN A 165 -29.50 7.97 32.18
CA GLN A 165 -29.50 8.18 33.62
C GLN A 165 -28.14 8.73 34.09
N TYR A 166 -27.05 8.11 33.63
CA TYR A 166 -25.69 8.59 33.83
C TYR A 166 -25.54 10.05 33.40
N ARG A 167 -25.98 10.36 32.18
CA ARG A 167 -25.95 11.70 31.61
C ARG A 167 -26.73 12.70 32.46
N LYS A 168 -27.97 12.36 32.83
CA LYS A 168 -28.82 13.22 33.67
C LYS A 168 -28.16 13.51 35.03
N ALA A 169 -27.65 12.47 35.69
CA ALA A 169 -26.98 12.59 37.00
C ALA A 169 -25.70 13.44 36.90
N MET A 170 -24.88 13.24 35.88
CA MET A 170 -23.65 14.03 35.70
C MET A 170 -23.95 15.49 35.35
N LEU A 171 -24.94 15.73 34.46
CA LEU A 171 -25.36 17.10 34.15
C LEU A 171 -25.93 17.81 35.38
N SER A 172 -26.66 17.10 36.26
CA SER A 172 -27.21 17.68 37.50
C SER A 172 -26.14 17.91 38.57
N LEU A 173 -25.05 17.15 38.56
CA LEU A 173 -23.82 17.41 39.34
C LEU A 173 -22.96 18.55 38.76
N GLY A 174 -23.40 19.21 37.67
CA GLY A 174 -22.70 20.34 37.07
C GLY A 174 -21.58 19.97 36.10
N TRP A 175 -21.48 18.71 35.67
CA TRP A 175 -20.45 18.27 34.74
C TRP A 175 -20.72 18.82 33.35
N ARG A 176 -19.70 19.38 32.71
CA ARG A 176 -19.80 20.00 31.38
C ARG A 176 -18.48 19.82 30.64
N ASN A 177 -18.56 19.69 29.31
CA ASN A 177 -17.37 19.59 28.46
C ASN A 177 -16.37 18.48 28.82
N ALA A 178 -16.89 17.30 29.18
CA ALA A 178 -16.13 16.16 29.68
C ALA A 178 -15.28 16.46 30.93
N GLN A 179 -15.62 17.52 31.64
CA GLN A 179 -14.96 17.93 32.87
C GLN A 179 -15.97 17.90 34.03
N PRO A 180 -15.56 17.40 35.21
CA PRO A 180 -16.32 17.61 36.43
C PRO A 180 -16.41 19.12 36.76
N PRO A 181 -17.35 19.54 37.62
CA PRO A 181 -17.43 20.93 38.07
C PRO A 181 -16.09 21.39 38.66
N LYS A 182 -15.76 22.67 38.46
CA LYS A 182 -14.56 23.28 39.05
C LYS A 182 -14.65 23.18 40.58
N GLY A 183 -13.77 22.40 41.18
CA GLY A 183 -13.71 22.06 42.61
C GLY A 183 -12.55 21.10 42.86
N PRO A 184 -12.30 20.60 44.08
CA PRO A 184 -11.17 19.71 44.35
C PRO A 184 -11.44 18.28 43.85
N LEU A 185 -12.54 18.10 43.11
CA LEU A 185 -13.18 16.81 42.97
C LEU A 185 -12.43 15.81 42.10
N LEU A 186 -11.49 16.15 41.20
CA LEU A 186 -10.78 15.15 40.38
C LEU A 186 -9.62 15.76 39.56
N ASN A 187 -8.78 16.59 40.18
CA ASN A 187 -7.72 17.32 39.45
C ASN A 187 -6.51 16.43 39.14
N SER A 188 -6.36 15.29 39.81
CA SER A 188 -5.21 14.39 39.66
C SER A 188 -5.59 13.16 38.85
N TRP A 189 -5.06 13.09 37.64
CA TRP A 189 -5.41 12.06 36.67
C TRP A 189 -4.77 10.69 36.91
N TYR A 190 -3.92 10.46 37.93
CA TYR A 190 -3.17 9.18 37.99
C TYR A 190 -2.61 8.66 39.34
N GLN A 191 -2.95 9.17 40.54
CA GLN A 191 -2.19 8.77 41.75
C GLN A 191 -3.00 8.25 42.96
N THR A 192 -3.12 6.92 42.97
CA THR A 192 -2.78 5.93 44.03
C THR A 192 -3.33 5.95 45.45
N ASP A 193 -4.07 6.94 45.93
CA ASP A 193 -4.69 6.81 47.26
C ASP A 193 -6.03 7.53 47.40
N ILE A 194 -7.11 6.75 47.42
CA ILE A 194 -8.49 7.24 47.61
C ILE A 194 -8.63 7.91 48.98
N ALA A 195 -7.91 7.41 50.01
CA ALA A 195 -7.97 7.98 51.36
C ALA A 195 -7.33 9.37 51.41
N ALA A 196 -6.20 9.57 50.73
CA ALA A 196 -5.55 10.88 50.62
C ALA A 196 -6.39 11.91 49.84
N GLN A 197 -7.32 11.47 48.99
CA GLN A 197 -8.22 12.36 48.24
C GLN A 197 -9.43 12.82 49.06
N LEU A 198 -9.89 12.04 50.05
CA LEU A 198 -11.04 12.41 50.88
C LEU A 198 -10.75 13.64 51.75
N ASP A 199 -9.53 13.71 52.30
CA ASP A 199 -9.08 14.77 53.22
C ASP A 199 -8.46 15.99 52.50
N GLY A 200 -8.31 15.91 51.18
CA GLY A 200 -7.60 16.91 50.37
C GLY A 200 -6.08 16.65 50.35
N ILE A 201 -5.47 16.84 49.19
CA ILE A 201 -4.00 16.85 49.08
C ILE A 201 -3.53 18.13 49.78
N PRO A 202 -2.58 18.07 50.74
CA PRO A 202 -1.93 19.27 51.26
C PRO A 202 -1.37 20.06 50.08
N GLU A 203 -1.80 21.30 49.88
CA GLU A 203 -1.20 22.18 48.89
C GLU A 203 0.30 22.29 49.21
N ASP A 204 1.15 21.68 48.38
CA ASP A 204 2.57 21.99 48.37
C ASP A 204 2.68 23.44 47.84
N ASP A 205 2.92 24.31 48.82
CA ASP A 205 2.87 25.78 48.85
C ASP A 205 3.93 26.45 47.98
N ASP A 206 3.74 26.51 46.65
CA ASP A 206 4.62 27.31 45.76
C ASP A 206 3.93 27.98 44.56
N SER A 207 2.59 27.97 44.44
CA SER A 207 1.90 28.70 43.37
C SER A 207 1.14 29.93 43.88
N ASP A 208 1.69 31.12 43.62
CA ASP A 208 1.14 32.47 43.87
C ASP A 208 -0.19 32.77 43.13
N ALA A 209 -1.18 31.89 43.22
CA ALA A 209 -2.52 32.12 42.70
C ALA A 209 -3.41 32.68 43.82
N ALA A 210 -3.76 33.96 43.70
CA ALA A 210 -4.56 34.73 44.66
C ALA A 210 -5.85 34.00 45.11
N ALA A 211 -6.04 33.97 46.42
CA ALA A 211 -7.21 33.48 47.13
C ALA A 211 -8.53 34.13 46.66
N THR A 212 -9.55 33.31 46.38
CA THR A 212 -10.90 33.40 46.97
C THR A 212 -11.78 32.29 46.40
N ASP A 213 -11.68 31.10 47.00
CA ASP A 213 -12.73 30.09 47.21
C ASP A 213 -12.02 28.80 47.52
N ASN A 214 -11.89 28.47 48.81
CA ASN A 214 -11.38 27.17 49.23
C ASN A 214 -12.47 26.15 48.89
N PRO A 215 -12.33 25.34 47.84
CA PRO A 215 -13.46 24.57 47.35
C PRO A 215 -13.71 23.41 48.34
N PRO A 216 -14.97 23.01 48.58
CA PRO A 216 -15.31 22.03 49.62
C PRO A 216 -14.57 20.72 49.37
N THR A 217 -13.98 20.12 50.41
CA THR A 217 -13.24 18.85 50.28
C THR A 217 -14.14 17.75 49.70
N LEU A 218 -13.54 16.73 49.09
CA LEU A 218 -14.31 15.60 48.54
C LEU A 218 -15.18 14.95 49.63
N ARG A 219 -14.68 14.84 50.87
CA ARG A 219 -15.48 14.36 52.00
C ARG A 219 -16.68 15.27 52.29
N GLU A 220 -16.50 16.59 52.35
CA GLU A 220 -17.61 17.54 52.56
C GLU A 220 -18.66 17.42 51.46
N PHE A 221 -18.22 17.34 50.20
CA PHE A 221 -19.09 17.16 49.05
C PHE A 221 -19.89 15.85 49.09
N LEU A 222 -19.26 14.74 49.50
CA LEU A 222 -19.90 13.43 49.60
C LEU A 222 -20.80 13.29 50.83
N THR A 223 -20.52 14.02 51.91
CA THR A 223 -21.31 13.99 53.15
C THR A 223 -22.61 14.78 53.01
N GLU A 224 -22.67 15.77 52.12
CA GLU A 224 -23.91 16.49 51.83
C GLU A 224 -24.91 15.58 51.09
N PRO A 225 -26.18 15.48 51.53
CA PRO A 225 -27.18 14.63 50.88
C PRO A 225 -27.50 15.12 49.47
N GLN A 226 -26.83 14.55 48.47
CA GLN A 226 -27.06 14.89 47.07
C GLN A 226 -27.98 13.84 46.40
N PRO A 227 -29.24 14.19 46.06
CA PRO A 227 -30.13 13.28 45.33
C PRO A 227 -29.55 12.84 43.98
N GLN A 228 -28.67 13.64 43.38
CA GLN A 228 -27.99 13.35 42.12
C GLN A 228 -27.02 12.16 42.25
N LEU A 229 -26.35 12.01 43.39
CA LEU A 229 -25.43 10.90 43.65
C LEU A 229 -26.21 9.59 43.80
N ALA A 230 -27.41 9.64 44.38
CA ALA A 230 -28.33 8.50 44.41
C ALA A 230 -28.81 8.10 43.00
N GLU A 231 -29.07 9.05 42.10
CA GLU A 231 -29.37 8.76 40.68
C GLU A 231 -28.18 8.07 39.98
N LEU A 232 -26.94 8.50 40.27
CA LEU A 232 -25.74 7.87 39.73
C LEU A 232 -25.56 6.43 40.24
N ARG A 233 -25.77 6.20 41.55
CA ARG A 233 -25.78 4.84 42.15
C ARG A 233 -26.92 3.96 41.61
N ALA A 234 -28.05 4.55 41.21
CA ALA A 234 -29.12 3.79 40.59
C ALA A 234 -28.74 3.35 39.17
N ALA A 235 -28.08 4.23 38.41
CA ALA A 235 -27.63 3.94 37.05
C ALA A 235 -26.59 2.81 36.98
N THR A 236 -25.76 2.62 38.03
CA THR A 236 -24.77 1.52 38.09
C THR A 236 -25.42 0.14 38.22
N LYS A 237 -26.69 0.06 38.64
CA LYS A 237 -27.43 -1.21 38.73
C LYS A 237 -27.93 -1.69 37.37
N THR A 238 -27.94 -0.83 36.36
CA THR A 238 -28.31 -1.20 35.00
C THR A 238 -27.12 -1.86 34.29
N PRO A 239 -27.24 -3.12 33.84
CA PRO A 239 -26.09 -3.88 33.32
C PRO A 239 -25.58 -3.40 31.95
N ASN A 240 -26.41 -2.66 31.21
CA ASN A 240 -26.05 -2.14 29.89
C ASN A 240 -25.88 -0.63 29.93
N LEU A 241 -24.73 -0.15 29.47
CA LEU A 241 -24.52 1.28 29.28
C LEU A 241 -25.46 1.85 28.20
N GLY A 242 -25.65 1.13 27.09
CA GLY A 242 -26.53 1.58 26.00
C GLY A 242 -26.07 2.87 25.31
N PHE A 243 -24.77 3.18 25.36
CA PHE A 243 -24.20 4.31 24.61
C PHE A 243 -24.06 3.95 23.13
N THR A 244 -24.63 4.77 22.24
CA THR A 244 -24.56 4.57 20.79
C THR A 244 -23.50 5.48 20.18
N ILE A 245 -22.62 4.90 19.37
CA ILE A 245 -21.57 5.62 18.66
C ILE A 245 -22.14 6.06 17.31
N GLY A 246 -22.36 7.36 17.14
CA GLY A 246 -22.83 7.95 15.88
C GLY A 246 -21.71 8.70 15.13
N GLN A 247 -21.95 9.02 13.86
CA GLN A 247 -21.12 9.99 13.12
C GLN A 247 -21.17 11.40 13.74
N SER A 248 -22.21 11.66 14.53
CA SER A 248 -22.39 12.84 15.37
C SER A 248 -22.93 12.38 16.73
N TYR A 249 -22.58 13.10 17.79
CA TYR A 249 -23.17 12.89 19.10
C TYR A 249 -24.65 13.25 19.06
N GLN A 250 -25.45 12.59 19.91
CA GLN A 250 -26.82 13.04 20.12
C GLN A 250 -26.79 14.48 20.66
N PRO A 251 -27.72 15.36 20.24
CA PRO A 251 -27.77 16.74 20.73
C PRO A 251 -27.77 16.83 22.26
N GLU A 252 -28.39 15.84 22.92
CA GLU A 252 -28.48 15.71 24.37
C GLU A 252 -27.13 15.44 25.05
N ASP A 253 -26.17 14.81 24.36
CA ASP A 253 -24.84 14.50 24.90
C ASP A 253 -23.84 15.65 24.72
N THR A 254 -24.18 16.61 23.85
CA THR A 254 -23.28 17.70 23.45
C THR A 254 -22.87 18.58 24.63
N GLU A 255 -23.81 18.88 25.53
CA GLU A 255 -23.58 19.70 26.72
C GLU A 255 -22.63 19.00 27.71
N LEU A 256 -22.80 17.69 27.89
CA LEU A 256 -21.97 16.90 28.80
C LEU A 256 -20.57 16.67 28.22
N LEU A 257 -20.46 16.36 26.93
CA LEU A 257 -19.19 16.00 26.29
C LEU A 257 -18.40 17.21 25.79
N GLY A 258 -19.03 18.38 25.63
CA GLY A 258 -18.41 19.62 25.13
C GLY A 258 -17.90 19.57 23.71
N MET A 259 -18.20 18.49 23.01
CA MET A 259 -17.93 18.36 21.60
C MET A 259 -19.06 19.08 20.87
N GLN A 260 -18.89 20.39 20.65
CA GLN A 260 -19.51 21.05 19.49
C GLN A 260 -19.33 20.09 18.32
N SER A 261 -20.39 19.82 17.56
CA SER A 261 -20.50 18.82 16.49
C SER A 261 -19.51 19.02 15.34
N ARG A 262 -18.21 19.10 15.62
CA ARG A 262 -17.15 18.90 14.65
C ARG A 262 -17.14 17.42 14.40
N THR A 263 -17.87 17.07 13.35
CA THR A 263 -17.85 15.81 12.65
C THR A 263 -16.43 15.24 12.71
N PHE A 264 -16.22 14.18 13.49
CA PHE A 264 -14.95 13.45 13.56
C PHE A 264 -14.49 12.89 12.19
N LEU A 265 -15.31 13.09 11.15
CA LEU A 265 -15.16 12.50 9.82
C LEU A 265 -15.20 13.55 8.69
N SER A 266 -15.22 14.85 8.97
CA SER A 266 -15.07 15.87 7.92
C SER A 266 -13.65 16.40 7.88
N THR A 267 -12.69 15.54 7.51
CA THR A 267 -11.42 16.04 7.00
C THR A 267 -11.70 16.76 5.68
N PRO A 268 -11.29 18.05 5.52
CA PRO A 268 -11.31 18.69 4.22
C PRO A 268 -10.46 17.85 3.25
N ALA A 269 -10.94 17.71 2.01
CA ALA A 269 -10.32 16.85 1.01
C ALA A 269 -8.83 17.19 0.81
N GLY A 270 -7.93 16.35 1.34
CA GLY A 270 -6.49 16.50 1.18
C GLY A 270 -5.65 16.25 2.43
N GLU A 271 -6.24 16.21 3.63
CA GLU A 271 -5.51 15.91 4.86
C GLU A 271 -5.72 14.44 5.30
N PRO A 272 -4.67 13.75 5.77
CA PRO A 272 -4.81 12.41 6.33
C PRO A 272 -5.85 12.48 7.46
N PRO A 273 -6.80 11.53 7.55
CA PRO A 273 -7.78 11.52 8.64
C PRO A 273 -7.00 11.60 9.94
N GLU A 274 -7.23 12.66 10.72
CA GLU A 274 -6.68 12.75 12.06
C GLU A 274 -7.05 11.45 12.76
N LEU A 275 -6.02 10.64 13.04
CA LEU A 275 -6.15 9.39 13.75
C LEU A 275 -7.03 9.67 14.96
N ILE A 276 -8.16 8.96 15.04
CA ILE A 276 -9.09 8.92 16.17
C ILE A 276 -8.27 9.21 17.43
N SER A 277 -8.40 10.42 17.98
CA SER A 277 -7.68 10.78 19.19
C SER A 277 -8.00 9.70 20.21
N MET A 278 -6.97 8.97 20.68
CA MET A 278 -7.11 7.69 21.38
C MET A 278 -7.98 7.74 22.66
N LEU A 279 -8.28 8.94 23.16
CA LEU A 279 -9.15 9.12 24.31
C LEU A 279 -10.54 9.54 23.86
N MET A 280 -11.48 8.60 23.87
CA MET A 280 -12.89 8.92 23.68
C MET A 280 -13.42 9.65 24.93
N GLY A 281 -13.89 10.89 24.77
CA GLY A 281 -14.34 11.74 25.90
C GLY A 281 -15.44 11.12 26.78
N HIS A 282 -16.26 10.21 26.26
CA HIS A 282 -17.26 9.50 27.08
C HIS A 282 -16.62 8.48 28.05
N ILE A 283 -15.51 7.82 27.67
CA ILE A 283 -14.77 6.89 28.56
C ILE A 283 -14.16 7.69 29.71
N GLN A 284 -13.61 8.85 29.38
CA GLN A 284 -13.03 9.79 30.33
C GLN A 284 -14.04 10.20 31.41
N ILE A 285 -15.26 10.57 30.99
CA ILE A 285 -16.37 10.88 31.89
C ILE A 285 -16.75 9.69 32.76
N LEU A 286 -16.89 8.49 32.19
CA LEU A 286 -17.25 7.29 32.96
C LEU A 286 -16.18 6.94 34.01
N ASN A 287 -14.91 7.14 33.69
CA ASN A 287 -13.82 6.96 34.66
C ASN A 287 -13.94 7.91 35.84
N HIS A 288 -14.25 9.19 35.59
CA HIS A 288 -14.52 10.14 36.68
C HIS A 288 -15.72 9.72 37.52
N ALA A 289 -16.78 9.21 36.89
CA ALA A 289 -17.98 8.80 37.60
C ALA A 289 -17.69 7.59 38.49
N GLY A 290 -16.93 6.64 37.97
CA GLY A 290 -16.43 5.49 38.73
C GLY A 290 -15.55 5.90 39.90
N ALA A 291 -14.64 6.87 39.73
CA ALA A 291 -13.81 7.37 40.81
C ALA A 291 -14.64 8.02 41.92
N LEU A 292 -15.62 8.87 41.57
CA LEU A 292 -16.53 9.49 42.53
C LEU A 292 -17.32 8.45 43.33
N LEU A 293 -17.85 7.43 42.66
CA LEU A 293 -18.58 6.33 43.31
C LEU A 293 -17.68 5.45 44.20
N ALA A 294 -16.42 5.27 43.82
CA ALA A 294 -15.45 4.53 44.63
C ALA A 294 -15.11 5.29 45.93
N SER A 295 -14.90 6.60 45.84
CA SER A 295 -14.69 7.46 47.02
C SER A 295 -15.91 7.49 47.94
N ASP A 296 -17.10 7.55 47.36
CA ASP A 296 -18.37 7.46 48.08
C ASP A 296 -18.53 6.13 48.82
N ALA A 297 -18.21 5.01 48.18
CA ALA A 297 -18.23 3.70 48.81
C ALA A 297 -17.18 3.56 49.93
N ALA A 298 -15.99 4.15 49.76
CA ALA A 298 -14.95 4.16 50.78
C ALA A 298 -15.39 4.95 52.03
N LEU A 299 -16.01 6.12 51.84
CA LEU A 299 -16.55 6.93 52.94
C LEU A 299 -17.67 6.19 53.70
N ALA A 300 -18.55 5.49 52.98
CA ALA A 300 -19.59 4.68 53.60
C ALA A 300 -19.01 3.55 54.47
N ALA A 301 -17.95 2.89 54.00
CA ALA A 301 -17.26 1.85 54.77
C ALA A 301 -16.59 2.41 56.04
N GLU A 302 -15.96 3.58 55.98
CA GLU A 302 -15.40 4.26 57.16
C GLU A 302 -16.48 4.57 58.22
N SER A 303 -17.69 4.94 57.78
CA SER A 303 -18.79 5.27 58.69
C SER A 303 -19.46 4.07 59.34
N ASP A 304 -19.42 2.88 58.72
CA ASP A 304 -19.96 1.64 59.28
C ASP A 304 -18.98 0.98 60.29
N ASP A 305 -17.68 1.27 60.17
CA ASP A 305 -16.63 0.78 61.08
C ASP A 305 -16.43 1.65 62.35
N ALA A 306 -17.10 2.81 62.44
CA ALA A 306 -16.99 3.80 63.53
C ALA A 306 -18.13 3.71 64.57
#